data_AF-A0A7V2PUF5-F1
#
_entry.id   AF-A0A7V2PUF5-F1
#
_cell.length_a   1.000
_cell.length_b   1.000
_cell.length_c   1.000
_cell.angle_alpha   90.00
_cell.angle_beta   90.00
_cell.angle_gamma   90.00
#
_symmetry.space_group_name_H-M   'P 1'
#
loop_
_entity.id
_entity.type
_entity.pdbx_description
1 polymer ?
#
loop_
_entity_poly.entity_id
_entity_poly.type
_entity_poly.pdbx_seq_one_letter_code
_entity_poly.pdbx_strand_id
1 'polypeptide(L)'
;MRRTITLASGFLFLVLLIVGWQQSLRPEPHPLTPQLTGQVEYCLTCHADLPEISPSHPVETFGCVRCHGGERLALDADLAHSTMRGGANPSDLSVVEQSCGGSKCHSGDEAAARDHIQRVRTSVQATYTGAITNIRYTFGAQPDLSPIMGIHAVDDEKTATGIAALSAFDPSMETNPALEQFAQNCLTCHLYAEPREGDAYTRFTGCAACHTPTRDFPSSSGEKKAKTVHTLTTEIAYTQCNACHNRGNYDLRTMTFVPREDVPTDRIHNYYQPIAQFTQCEWTLDCIDCHTREEAMGDGDIHGSQADMQYVQCKTCHGTITELPKTKTLTDPDDIAFRMALLNPVIDLKLGDTIIVTEQGEPLWNTRMLPDGNFELFGKATGQRFLFRPVMGTSCEQKPDEQASRYCHECHAVER
;
A
#
# COMPACT_ATOMS: atom_id res chain seq x y z
N MET A 1 57.43 -45.27 -4.79
CA MET A 1 57.00 -44.97 -3.39
C MET A 1 57.39 -43.58 -2.93
N ARG A 2 58.67 -43.17 -2.87
CA ARG A 2 59.04 -41.82 -2.38
C ARG A 2 58.44 -40.66 -3.21
N ARG A 3 58.58 -40.68 -4.54
CA ARG A 3 58.02 -39.63 -5.43
C ARG A 3 56.51 -39.50 -5.34
N THR A 4 55.79 -40.61 -5.26
CA THR A 4 54.32 -40.63 -5.14
C THR A 4 53.86 -40.07 -3.79
N ILE A 5 54.58 -40.36 -2.70
CA ILE A 5 54.30 -39.79 -1.38
C ILE A 5 54.59 -38.28 -1.35
N THR A 6 55.68 -37.82 -1.98
CA THR A 6 56.01 -36.39 -2.09
C THR A 6 54.97 -35.61 -2.89
N LEU A 7 54.50 -36.15 -4.02
CA LEU A 7 53.44 -35.52 -4.82
C LEU A 7 52.10 -35.48 -4.07
N ALA A 8 51.72 -36.57 -3.41
CA ALA A 8 50.51 -36.61 -2.59
C ALA A 8 50.57 -35.61 -1.41
N SER A 9 51.73 -35.49 -0.76
CA SER A 9 51.94 -34.53 0.34
C SER A 9 51.90 -33.08 -0.15
N GLY A 10 52.49 -32.80 -1.31
CA GLY A 10 52.43 -31.47 -1.94
C GLY A 10 51.01 -31.07 -2.35
N PHE A 11 50.24 -32.02 -2.91
CA PHE A 11 48.83 -31.80 -3.23
C PHE A 11 47.99 -31.54 -1.97
N LEU A 12 48.19 -32.35 -0.91
CA LEU A 12 47.49 -32.14 0.38
C LEU A 12 47.81 -30.77 0.97
N PHE A 13 49.08 -30.34 0.95
CA PHE A 13 49.48 -29.02 1.44
C PHE A 13 48.83 -27.89 0.62
N LEU A 14 48.80 -28.02 -0.71
CA LEU A 14 48.14 -27.05 -1.58
C LEU A 14 46.63 -26.98 -1.30
N VAL A 15 45.96 -28.12 -1.10
CA VAL A 15 44.54 -28.16 -0.70
C VAL A 15 44.33 -27.49 0.65
N LEU A 16 45.18 -27.74 1.64
CA LEU A 16 45.09 -27.10 2.96
C LEU A 16 45.32 -25.59 2.89
N LEU A 17 46.25 -25.12 2.04
CA LEU A 17 46.45 -23.68 1.79
C LEU A 17 45.23 -23.05 1.12
N ILE A 18 44.63 -23.71 0.13
CA ILE A 18 43.42 -23.24 -0.55
C ILE A 18 42.25 -23.17 0.44
N VAL A 19 42.05 -24.21 1.25
CA VAL A 19 41.00 -24.24 2.28
C VAL A 19 41.23 -23.16 3.32
N GLY A 20 42.46 -23.01 3.83
CA GLY A 20 42.80 -21.96 4.80
C GLY A 20 42.60 -20.56 4.22
N TRP A 21 42.96 -20.33 2.96
CA TRP A 21 42.71 -19.07 2.28
C TRP A 21 41.20 -18.80 2.08
N GLN A 22 40.43 -19.79 1.61
CA GLN A 22 38.97 -19.67 1.51
C GLN A 22 38.31 -19.42 2.87
N GLN A 23 38.81 -20.04 3.93
CA GLN A 23 38.30 -19.84 5.29
C GLN A 23 38.62 -18.45 5.82
N SER A 24 39.77 -17.89 5.45
CA SER A 24 40.15 -16.50 5.78
C SER A 24 39.33 -15.43 5.05
N LEU A 25 38.68 -15.80 3.94
CA LEU A 25 37.78 -14.92 3.18
C LEU A 25 36.34 -14.94 3.71
N ARG A 26 36.00 -15.82 4.67
CA ARG A 26 34.65 -15.87 5.23
C ARG A 26 34.40 -14.63 6.09
N PRO A 27 33.22 -14.00 5.95
CA PRO A 27 32.89 -12.84 6.76
C PRO A 27 32.80 -13.23 8.23
N GLU A 28 33.22 -12.32 9.10
CA GLU A 28 33.08 -12.50 10.55
C GLU A 28 31.58 -12.41 10.92
N PRO A 29 31.01 -13.43 11.57
CA PRO A 29 29.58 -13.42 11.89
C PRO A 29 29.21 -12.25 12.80
N HIS A 30 28.22 -11.46 12.39
CA HIS A 30 27.62 -10.41 13.21
C HIS A 30 26.28 -10.92 13.79
N PRO A 31 26.24 -11.38 15.06
CA PRO A 31 25.03 -11.94 15.66
C PRO A 31 23.99 -10.86 15.99
N LEU A 32 22.75 -11.11 15.59
CA LEU A 32 21.55 -10.46 16.09
C LEU A 32 20.73 -11.48 16.87
N THR A 33 20.23 -11.15 18.06
CA THR A 33 19.27 -12.01 18.79
C THR A 33 17.98 -11.24 19.03
N PRO A 34 16.98 -11.39 18.14
CA PRO A 34 15.73 -10.63 18.24
C PRO A 34 14.93 -10.99 19.49
N GLN A 35 14.31 -10.00 20.13
CA GLN A 35 13.56 -10.21 21.37
C GLN A 35 12.38 -11.18 21.19
N LEU A 36 11.67 -11.12 20.06
CA LEU A 36 10.48 -11.95 19.83
C LEU A 36 10.80 -13.41 19.50
N THR A 37 11.99 -13.70 18.97
CA THR A 37 12.38 -15.06 18.56
C THR A 37 13.33 -15.69 19.56
N GLY A 38 14.22 -14.91 20.18
CA GLY A 38 15.30 -15.39 21.04
C GLY A 38 16.34 -16.25 20.29
N GLN A 39 16.33 -16.22 18.95
CA GLN A 39 17.19 -17.05 18.11
C GLN A 39 18.22 -16.18 17.41
N VAL A 40 19.49 -16.61 17.44
CA VAL A 40 20.58 -15.87 16.77
C VAL A 40 20.40 -15.91 15.26
N GLU A 41 20.52 -14.75 14.62
CA GLU A 41 20.52 -14.55 13.17
C GLU A 41 21.84 -13.86 12.75
N TYR A 42 22.36 -14.19 11.57
CA TYR A 42 23.60 -13.62 11.01
C TYR A 42 23.37 -12.75 9.77
N CYS A 43 22.13 -12.38 9.47
CA CYS A 43 21.76 -11.61 8.28
C CYS A 43 22.54 -10.28 8.19
N LEU A 44 22.72 -9.60 9.33
CA LEU A 44 23.47 -8.34 9.42
C LEU A 44 24.99 -8.50 9.17
N THR A 45 25.51 -9.73 9.05
CA THR A 45 26.89 -9.96 8.61
C THR A 45 27.12 -9.44 7.20
N CYS A 46 26.13 -9.59 6.32
CA CYS A 46 26.19 -9.13 4.92
C CYS A 46 25.33 -7.88 4.68
N HIS A 47 24.34 -7.61 5.54
CA HIS A 47 23.36 -6.53 5.41
C HIS A 47 23.49 -5.44 6.50
N ALA A 48 24.72 -5.15 6.94
CA ALA A 48 24.99 -4.21 8.04
C ALA A 48 24.51 -2.77 7.78
N ASP A 49 24.46 -2.34 6.51
CA ASP A 49 24.12 -0.97 6.12
C ASP A 49 22.62 -0.74 5.84
N LEU A 50 21.76 -1.71 6.17
CA LEU A 50 20.32 -1.54 5.98
C LEU A 50 19.75 -0.49 6.95
N PRO A 51 18.93 0.46 6.48
CA PRO A 51 18.20 1.34 7.37
C PRO A 51 17.21 0.54 8.23
N GLU A 52 16.89 1.07 9.41
CA GLU A 52 15.79 0.54 10.22
C GLU A 52 14.49 0.59 9.41
N ILE A 53 13.76 -0.54 9.42
CA ILE A 53 12.53 -0.69 8.63
C ILE A 53 11.44 0.27 9.11
N SER A 54 11.20 0.39 10.41
CA SER A 54 10.29 1.38 10.99
C SER A 54 10.40 1.34 12.53
N PRO A 55 10.04 2.42 13.23
CA PRO A 55 9.95 2.42 14.69
C PRO A 55 8.95 1.40 15.25
N SER A 56 7.98 0.96 14.45
CA SER A 56 7.00 -0.07 14.83
C SER A 56 7.51 -1.50 14.65
N HIS A 57 8.59 -1.68 13.88
CA HIS A 57 9.19 -2.99 13.59
C HIS A 57 10.71 -2.99 13.78
N PRO A 58 11.22 -2.57 14.95
CA PRO A 58 12.66 -2.48 15.16
C PRO A 58 13.34 -3.85 15.03
N VAL A 59 14.51 -3.88 14.36
CA VAL A 59 15.19 -5.12 13.97
C VAL A 59 15.65 -5.95 15.17
N GLU A 60 16.02 -5.29 16.28
CA GLU A 60 16.37 -5.92 17.55
C GLU A 60 15.18 -6.60 18.23
N THR A 61 13.95 -6.26 17.85
CA THR A 61 12.75 -6.90 18.38
C THR A 61 12.27 -8.02 17.45
N PHE A 62 12.18 -7.74 16.15
CA PHE A 62 11.55 -8.63 15.19
C PHE A 62 12.51 -9.61 14.51
N GLY A 63 13.76 -9.19 14.26
CA GLY A 63 14.71 -9.93 13.43
C GLY A 63 14.43 -9.80 11.94
N CYS A 64 15.34 -10.35 11.14
CA CYS A 64 15.22 -10.37 9.69
C CYS A 64 14.37 -11.57 9.25
N VAL A 65 14.63 -12.74 9.85
CA VAL A 65 14.08 -14.03 9.43
C VAL A 65 12.58 -14.14 9.70
N ARG A 66 12.06 -13.41 10.69
CA ARG A 66 10.62 -13.39 10.97
C ARG A 66 9.80 -12.89 9.79
N CYS A 67 10.29 -11.86 9.09
CA CYS A 67 9.65 -11.29 7.91
C CYS A 67 10.11 -11.98 6.63
N HIS A 68 11.42 -12.12 6.45
CA HIS A 68 12.01 -12.57 5.19
C HIS A 68 12.14 -14.09 5.05
N GLY A 69 12.06 -14.87 6.14
CA GLY A 69 12.50 -16.27 6.13
C GLY A 69 14.02 -16.39 6.01
N GLY A 70 14.50 -17.47 5.41
CA GLY A 70 15.94 -17.72 5.23
C GLY A 70 16.60 -18.49 6.36
N GLU A 71 17.82 -18.98 6.08
CA GLU A 71 18.59 -19.82 7.00
C GLU A 71 19.45 -18.94 7.92
N ARG A 72 18.91 -18.65 9.11
CA ARG A 72 19.43 -17.64 10.06
C ARG A 72 20.92 -17.73 10.42
N LEU A 73 21.53 -18.91 10.33
CA LEU A 73 22.94 -19.14 10.70
C LEU A 73 23.88 -19.30 9.49
N ALA A 74 23.35 -19.28 8.27
CA ALA A 74 24.15 -19.43 7.07
C ALA A 74 24.83 -18.11 6.69
N LEU A 75 26.10 -18.20 6.30
CA LEU A 75 26.89 -17.07 5.77
C LEU A 75 27.18 -17.22 4.26
N ASP A 76 26.84 -18.38 3.71
CA ASP A 76 26.79 -18.59 2.27
C ASP A 76 25.47 -18.03 1.74
N ALA A 77 25.52 -17.17 0.71
CA ALA A 77 24.37 -16.41 0.26
C ALA A 77 23.25 -17.31 -0.28
N ASP A 78 23.59 -18.35 -1.05
CA ASP A 78 22.61 -19.26 -1.62
C ASP A 78 21.89 -20.03 -0.51
N LEU A 79 22.64 -20.52 0.49
CA LEU A 79 22.04 -21.19 1.64
C LEU A 79 21.20 -20.24 2.50
N ALA A 80 21.72 -19.05 2.82
CA ALA A 80 21.04 -18.05 3.64
C ALA A 80 19.69 -17.65 3.04
N HIS A 81 19.61 -17.56 1.70
CA HIS A 81 18.40 -17.13 0.99
C HIS A 81 17.49 -18.28 0.53
N SER A 82 17.89 -19.53 0.74
CA SER A 82 17.21 -20.72 0.19
C SER A 82 15.75 -20.90 0.63
N THR A 83 15.36 -20.31 1.76
CA THR A 83 14.01 -20.37 2.33
C THR A 83 13.37 -18.99 2.50
N MET A 84 13.79 -18.00 1.70
CA MET A 84 13.21 -16.66 1.73
C MET A 84 11.77 -16.60 1.19
N ARG A 85 10.96 -15.77 1.82
CA ARG A 85 9.56 -15.48 1.46
C ARG A 85 9.50 -14.24 0.58
N GLY A 86 8.95 -14.36 -0.62
CA GLY A 86 8.75 -13.21 -1.53
C GLY A 86 10.06 -12.57 -2.03
N GLY A 87 11.20 -13.25 -1.86
CA GLY A 87 12.51 -12.71 -2.23
C GLY A 87 12.76 -11.34 -1.57
N ALA A 88 13.02 -10.34 -2.41
CA ALA A 88 13.27 -8.98 -1.92
C ALA A 88 12.04 -8.28 -1.30
N ASN A 89 10.82 -8.75 -1.57
CA ASN A 89 9.58 -8.18 -1.05
C ASN A 89 8.79 -9.20 -0.20
N PRO A 90 9.03 -9.29 1.12
CA PRO A 90 8.27 -10.18 1.99
C PRO A 90 6.82 -9.72 2.19
N SER A 91 6.47 -8.49 1.77
CA SER A 91 5.13 -7.93 1.88
C SER A 91 4.25 -8.15 0.64
N ASP A 92 4.76 -8.89 -0.34
CA ASP A 92 3.97 -9.31 -1.49
C ASP A 92 2.77 -10.17 -1.05
N LEU A 93 1.61 -9.92 -1.64
CA LEU A 93 0.36 -10.54 -1.18
C LEU A 93 0.30 -12.06 -1.41
N SER A 94 1.21 -12.63 -2.20
CA SER A 94 1.37 -14.09 -2.33
C SER A 94 1.99 -14.76 -1.09
N VAL A 95 2.76 -14.01 -0.28
CA VAL A 95 3.46 -14.52 0.91
C VAL A 95 3.16 -13.74 2.18
N VAL A 96 2.36 -12.67 2.10
CA VAL A 96 2.10 -11.73 3.21
C VAL A 96 1.59 -12.40 4.48
N GLU A 97 0.80 -13.47 4.37
CA GLU A 97 0.32 -14.21 5.55
C GLU A 97 1.48 -14.84 6.35
N GLN A 98 2.52 -15.32 5.66
CA GLN A 98 3.67 -15.94 6.29
C GLN A 98 4.63 -14.90 6.86
N SER A 99 4.72 -13.73 6.23
CA SER A 99 5.69 -12.68 6.57
C SER A 99 5.15 -11.65 7.57
N CYS A 100 3.88 -11.28 7.43
CA CYS A 100 3.22 -10.21 8.18
C CYS A 100 1.99 -10.71 8.98
N GLY A 101 1.52 -11.93 8.71
CA GLY A 101 0.35 -12.52 9.37
C GLY A 101 0.62 -13.08 10.76
N GLY A 102 -0.46 -13.49 11.42
CA GLY A 102 -0.53 -14.00 12.77
C GLY A 102 -1.51 -13.20 13.64
N SER A 103 -2.06 -13.84 14.67
CA SER A 103 -3.07 -13.25 15.57
C SER A 103 -2.61 -11.99 16.33
N LYS A 104 -1.29 -11.82 16.47
CA LYS A 104 -0.66 -10.64 17.07
C LYS A 104 -0.04 -9.68 16.04
N CYS A 105 -0.20 -9.96 14.75
CA CYS A 105 0.33 -9.19 13.63
C CYS A 105 -0.84 -8.68 12.75
N HIS A 106 -0.76 -8.85 11.42
CA HIS A 106 -1.66 -8.21 10.44
C HIS A 106 -2.73 -9.14 9.84
N SER A 107 -2.93 -10.34 10.38
CA SER A 107 -4.12 -11.19 10.15
C SER A 107 -4.80 -11.55 11.47
N GLY A 108 -4.76 -10.63 12.42
CA GLY A 108 -5.35 -10.78 13.75
C GLY A 108 -6.80 -10.33 13.82
N ASP A 109 -7.24 -10.11 15.05
CA ASP A 109 -8.60 -9.73 15.38
C ASP A 109 -9.00 -8.34 14.83
N GLU A 110 -10.18 -8.26 14.23
CA GLU A 110 -10.77 -7.04 13.64
C GLU A 110 -11.06 -5.98 14.71
N ALA A 111 -11.58 -6.36 15.88
CA ALA A 111 -11.85 -5.40 16.96
C ALA A 111 -10.56 -4.80 17.54
N ALA A 112 -9.44 -5.53 17.42
CA ALA A 112 -8.11 -5.00 17.70
C ALA A 112 -7.49 -4.20 16.53
N ALA A 113 -8.21 -4.06 15.41
CA ALA A 113 -7.77 -3.50 14.13
C ALA A 113 -6.47 -4.17 13.63
N ARG A 114 -6.45 -5.51 13.58
CA ARG A 114 -5.29 -6.32 13.16
C ARG A 114 -5.54 -7.16 11.90
N ASP A 115 -6.67 -7.01 11.27
CA ASP A 115 -7.18 -7.76 10.12
C ASP A 115 -6.71 -7.22 8.74
N HIS A 116 -5.62 -6.45 8.70
CA HIS A 116 -5.18 -5.71 7.52
C HIS A 116 -4.99 -6.57 6.28
N ILE A 117 -4.48 -7.79 6.42
CA ILE A 117 -4.28 -8.72 5.31
C ILE A 117 -5.62 -9.08 4.66
N GLN A 118 -6.66 -9.37 5.45
CA GLN A 118 -7.98 -9.68 4.91
C GLN A 118 -8.51 -8.48 4.13
N ARG A 119 -8.52 -7.30 4.77
CA ARG A 119 -8.99 -6.05 4.16
C ARG A 119 -8.31 -5.75 2.83
N VAL A 120 -6.99 -5.82 2.78
CA VAL A 120 -6.23 -5.54 1.55
C VAL A 120 -6.55 -6.56 0.47
N ARG A 121 -6.66 -7.86 0.81
CA ARG A 121 -6.87 -8.93 -0.18
C ARG A 121 -8.26 -8.90 -0.81
N THR A 122 -9.27 -8.38 -0.12
CA THR A 122 -10.64 -8.21 -0.64
C THR A 122 -10.87 -6.85 -1.31
N SER A 123 -9.99 -5.88 -1.08
CA SER A 123 -10.09 -4.53 -1.67
C SER A 123 -10.15 -4.52 -3.20
N VAL A 124 -10.79 -3.49 -3.77
CA VAL A 124 -10.83 -3.22 -5.21
C VAL A 124 -9.43 -3.05 -5.83
N GLN A 125 -8.45 -2.58 -5.03
CA GLN A 125 -7.06 -2.41 -5.46
C GLN A 125 -6.32 -3.75 -5.59
N ALA A 126 -6.70 -4.78 -4.83
CA ALA A 126 -6.14 -6.11 -4.96
C ALA A 126 -6.86 -6.93 -6.03
N THR A 127 -8.19 -6.90 -6.07
CA THR A 127 -8.99 -7.84 -6.86
C THR A 127 -9.19 -7.40 -8.31
N TYR A 128 -9.27 -6.10 -8.58
CA TYR A 128 -9.71 -5.53 -9.86
C TYR A 128 -11.04 -6.12 -10.39
N THR A 129 -11.87 -6.64 -9.48
CA THR A 129 -13.06 -7.43 -9.85
C THR A 129 -14.07 -6.64 -10.66
N GLY A 130 -14.26 -5.36 -10.36
CA GLY A 130 -15.21 -4.51 -11.08
C GLY A 130 -14.88 -4.36 -12.56
N ALA A 131 -13.61 -4.17 -12.92
CA ALA A 131 -13.21 -4.05 -14.31
C ALA A 131 -13.35 -5.39 -15.05
N ILE A 132 -12.89 -6.49 -14.44
CA ILE A 132 -13.03 -7.84 -15.00
C ILE A 132 -14.51 -8.14 -15.27
N THR A 133 -15.37 -7.88 -14.30
CA THR A 133 -16.83 -8.06 -14.38
C THR A 133 -17.42 -7.22 -15.51
N ASN A 134 -17.12 -5.92 -15.55
CA ASN A 134 -17.66 -5.02 -16.57
C ASN A 134 -17.27 -5.43 -17.99
N ILE A 135 -16.00 -5.79 -18.21
CA ILE A 135 -15.52 -6.15 -19.56
C ILE A 135 -16.09 -7.51 -19.97
N ARG A 136 -16.11 -8.51 -19.07
CA ARG A 136 -16.72 -9.82 -19.36
C ARG A 136 -18.21 -9.69 -19.68
N TYR A 137 -18.95 -8.87 -18.93
CA TYR A 137 -20.36 -8.62 -19.19
C TYR A 137 -20.57 -7.92 -20.54
N THR A 138 -19.81 -6.86 -20.80
CA THR A 138 -19.89 -6.07 -22.04
C THR A 138 -19.67 -6.92 -23.29
N PHE A 139 -18.76 -7.90 -23.21
CA PHE A 139 -18.43 -8.79 -24.32
C PHE A 139 -19.16 -10.14 -24.29
N GLY A 140 -20.16 -10.30 -23.42
CA GLY A 140 -21.04 -11.48 -23.36
C GLY A 140 -20.40 -12.74 -22.79
N ALA A 141 -19.25 -12.64 -22.11
CA ALA A 141 -18.59 -13.76 -21.44
C ALA A 141 -19.19 -14.09 -20.06
N GLN A 142 -20.05 -13.20 -19.53
CA GLN A 142 -20.86 -13.46 -18.34
C GLN A 142 -22.25 -12.80 -18.47
N PRO A 143 -23.29 -13.32 -17.80
CA PRO A 143 -24.68 -12.94 -18.06
C PRO A 143 -25.12 -11.64 -17.38
N ASP A 144 -24.44 -11.21 -16.31
CA ASP A 144 -24.79 -10.02 -15.54
C ASP A 144 -23.54 -9.36 -14.91
N LEU A 145 -23.76 -8.32 -14.10
CA LEU A 145 -22.71 -7.54 -13.43
C LEU A 145 -22.36 -8.08 -12.04
N SER A 146 -22.72 -9.32 -11.70
CA SER A 146 -22.30 -9.94 -10.44
C SER A 146 -20.78 -10.19 -10.46
N PRO A 147 -20.03 -9.72 -9.46
CA PRO A 147 -18.60 -9.96 -9.39
C PRO A 147 -18.33 -11.41 -9.00
N ILE A 148 -17.73 -12.17 -9.92
CA ILE A 148 -17.41 -13.60 -9.75
C ILE A 148 -15.92 -13.92 -9.95
N MET A 149 -15.15 -12.94 -10.45
CA MET A 149 -13.73 -13.08 -10.76
C MET A 149 -12.91 -11.88 -10.30
N GLY A 150 -11.70 -12.14 -9.85
CA GLY A 150 -10.65 -11.16 -9.55
C GLY A 150 -9.32 -11.57 -10.20
N ILE A 151 -8.30 -10.73 -10.11
CA ILE A 151 -6.93 -11.08 -10.56
C ILE A 151 -6.41 -12.33 -9.84
N HIS A 152 -6.76 -12.47 -8.56
CA HIS A 152 -6.50 -13.64 -7.75
C HIS A 152 -7.82 -14.17 -7.15
N ALA A 153 -7.79 -15.42 -6.71
CA ALA A 153 -8.88 -15.98 -5.92
C ALA A 153 -8.82 -15.47 -4.48
N VAL A 154 -9.98 -15.11 -3.93
CA VAL A 154 -10.10 -14.61 -2.57
C VAL A 154 -11.47 -14.97 -2.00
N ASP A 155 -11.49 -15.31 -0.72
CA ASP A 155 -12.68 -15.61 0.05
C ASP A 155 -13.00 -14.47 1.03
N ASP A 156 -14.29 -14.25 1.25
CA ASP A 156 -14.88 -13.32 2.21
C ASP A 156 -15.99 -14.04 2.99
N GLU A 157 -15.57 -14.84 3.97
CA GLU A 157 -16.47 -15.72 4.73
C GLU A 157 -17.54 -14.97 5.54
N LYS A 158 -17.29 -13.69 5.86
CA LYS A 158 -18.16 -12.85 6.71
C LYS A 158 -18.65 -11.60 5.97
N THR A 159 -18.98 -11.79 4.70
CA THR A 159 -19.36 -10.69 3.81
C THR A 159 -20.59 -9.91 4.27
N ALA A 160 -20.48 -8.58 4.31
CA ALA A 160 -21.60 -7.65 4.44
C ALA A 160 -22.21 -7.26 3.08
N THR A 161 -21.47 -7.47 1.98
CA THR A 161 -21.91 -7.15 0.60
C THR A 161 -22.67 -8.29 -0.07
N GLY A 162 -22.54 -9.52 0.47
CA GLY A 162 -23.13 -10.73 -0.10
C GLY A 162 -22.24 -11.42 -1.14
N ILE A 163 -21.03 -10.91 -1.38
CA ILE A 163 -20.05 -11.48 -2.31
C ILE A 163 -19.05 -12.30 -1.51
N ALA A 164 -19.31 -13.61 -1.38
CA ALA A 164 -18.54 -14.47 -0.47
C ALA A 164 -17.18 -14.92 -1.02
N ALA A 165 -16.95 -14.85 -2.34
CA ALA A 165 -15.69 -15.24 -2.95
C ALA A 165 -15.56 -14.74 -4.40
N LEU A 166 -14.32 -14.65 -4.87
CA LEU A 166 -13.96 -14.48 -6.28
C LEU A 166 -13.07 -15.63 -6.71
N SER A 167 -13.32 -16.16 -7.91
CA SER A 167 -12.36 -17.02 -8.61
C SER A 167 -11.25 -16.18 -9.28
N ALA A 168 -10.09 -16.78 -9.52
CA ALA A 168 -9.06 -16.12 -10.32
C ALA A 168 -9.51 -16.05 -11.79
N PHE A 169 -9.39 -14.87 -12.39
CA PHE A 169 -9.60 -14.67 -13.81
C PHE A 169 -8.47 -15.36 -14.59
N ASP A 170 -8.85 -16.31 -15.46
CA ASP A 170 -7.92 -17.02 -16.34
C ASP A 170 -8.08 -16.53 -17.78
N PRO A 171 -7.15 -15.70 -18.29
CA PRO A 171 -7.20 -15.21 -19.66
C PRO A 171 -7.22 -16.30 -20.73
N SER A 172 -6.68 -17.49 -20.43
CA SER A 172 -6.60 -18.60 -21.41
C SER A 172 -7.96 -19.25 -21.68
N MET A 173 -8.94 -19.00 -20.82
CA MET A 173 -10.32 -19.49 -20.96
C MET A 173 -11.21 -18.54 -21.75
N GLU A 174 -10.73 -17.34 -22.08
CA GLU A 174 -11.48 -16.36 -22.83
C GLU A 174 -11.31 -16.56 -24.34
N THR A 175 -12.40 -16.44 -25.09
CA THR A 175 -12.41 -16.63 -26.56
C THR A 175 -12.68 -15.34 -27.33
N ASN A 176 -12.99 -14.25 -26.63
CA ASN A 176 -13.24 -12.96 -27.25
C ASN A 176 -11.91 -12.19 -27.38
N PRO A 177 -11.50 -11.75 -28.59
CA PRO A 177 -10.26 -11.01 -28.78
C PRO A 177 -10.14 -9.73 -27.94
N ALA A 178 -11.26 -9.11 -27.55
CA ALA A 178 -11.24 -7.95 -26.66
C ALA A 178 -10.88 -8.34 -25.21
N LEU A 179 -11.31 -9.51 -24.74
CA LEU A 179 -10.96 -10.03 -23.42
C LEU A 179 -9.51 -10.48 -23.35
N GLU A 180 -8.98 -11.08 -24.42
CA GLU A 180 -7.56 -11.39 -24.55
C GLU A 180 -6.70 -10.12 -24.50
N GLN A 181 -7.10 -9.07 -25.24
CA GLN A 181 -6.40 -7.78 -25.22
C GLN A 181 -6.51 -7.10 -23.84
N PHE A 182 -7.68 -7.15 -23.21
CA PHE A 182 -7.85 -6.66 -21.84
C PHE A 182 -6.88 -7.36 -20.88
N ALA A 183 -6.77 -8.68 -20.96
CA ALA A 183 -5.85 -9.44 -20.12
C ALA A 183 -4.39 -9.02 -20.32
N GLN A 184 -3.97 -8.86 -21.58
CA GLN A 184 -2.61 -8.45 -21.93
C GLN A 184 -2.27 -7.01 -21.50
N ASN A 185 -3.24 -6.10 -21.58
CA ASN A 185 -2.99 -4.67 -21.45
C ASN A 185 -3.42 -4.07 -20.10
N CYS A 186 -4.32 -4.70 -19.35
CA CYS A 186 -4.96 -4.05 -18.20
C CYS A 186 -4.65 -4.70 -16.84
N LEU A 187 -4.04 -5.89 -16.80
CA LEU A 187 -3.87 -6.66 -15.55
C LEU A 187 -2.52 -6.45 -14.84
N THR A 188 -1.86 -5.30 -15.05
CA THR A 188 -0.47 -5.07 -14.57
C THR A 188 -0.33 -3.98 -13.49
N CYS A 189 -1.44 -3.30 -13.12
CA CYS A 189 -1.41 -2.14 -12.21
C CYS A 189 -1.80 -2.44 -10.76
N HIS A 190 -2.55 -3.52 -10.52
CA HIS A 190 -3.14 -3.82 -9.21
C HIS A 190 -2.15 -4.48 -8.24
N LEU A 191 -2.50 -4.56 -6.96
CA LEU A 191 -1.55 -4.92 -5.90
C LEU A 191 -0.98 -6.34 -5.99
N TYR A 192 -1.76 -7.28 -6.56
CA TYR A 192 -1.33 -8.66 -6.86
C TYR A 192 -0.63 -8.82 -8.21
N ALA A 193 -0.63 -7.78 -9.04
CA ALA A 193 -0.11 -7.87 -10.39
C ALA A 193 1.39 -7.56 -10.43
N GLU A 194 2.12 -8.35 -11.23
CA GLU A 194 3.50 -8.00 -11.60
C GLU A 194 3.52 -6.68 -12.38
N PRO A 195 4.38 -5.72 -12.00
CA PRO A 195 4.57 -4.51 -12.77
C PRO A 195 5.09 -4.80 -14.18
N ARG A 196 4.72 -3.95 -15.14
CA ARG A 196 5.32 -3.98 -16.47
C ARG A 196 6.82 -3.72 -16.40
N GLU A 197 7.57 -4.23 -17.37
CA GLU A 197 8.98 -3.89 -17.52
C GLU A 197 9.18 -2.40 -17.84
N GLY A 198 10.30 -1.85 -17.35
CA GLY A 198 10.76 -0.49 -17.63
C GLY A 198 10.68 0.44 -16.43
N ASP A 199 11.64 1.35 -16.34
CA ASP A 199 11.83 2.26 -15.18
C ASP A 199 10.57 3.04 -14.81
N ALA A 200 9.77 3.42 -15.81
CA ALA A 200 8.52 4.14 -15.62
C ALA A 200 7.50 3.34 -14.81
N TYR A 201 7.54 2.01 -14.83
CA TYR A 201 6.59 1.12 -14.15
C TYR A 201 7.16 0.47 -12.88
N THR A 202 8.44 0.71 -12.57
CA THR A 202 9.07 0.22 -11.35
C THR A 202 8.29 0.70 -10.12
N ARG A 203 7.77 -0.26 -9.37
CA ARG A 203 7.01 -0.06 -8.13
C ARG A 203 7.09 -1.32 -7.27
N PHE A 204 6.77 -1.17 -5.99
CA PHE A 204 6.53 -2.32 -5.12
C PHE A 204 5.11 -2.87 -5.32
N THR A 205 4.90 -4.10 -4.82
CA THR A 205 3.62 -4.82 -4.77
C THR A 205 3.20 -5.04 -3.31
N GLY A 206 1.94 -5.42 -3.09
CA GLY A 206 1.39 -5.64 -1.75
C GLY A 206 1.53 -4.46 -0.80
N CYS A 207 1.88 -4.69 0.46
CA CYS A 207 1.89 -3.63 1.47
C CYS A 207 2.95 -2.56 1.17
N ALA A 208 4.13 -2.97 0.68
CA ALA A 208 5.21 -2.05 0.29
C ALA A 208 4.81 -1.12 -0.87
N ALA A 209 3.79 -1.48 -1.67
CA ALA A 209 3.26 -0.62 -2.73
C ALA A 209 2.70 0.72 -2.21
N CYS A 210 2.40 0.83 -0.91
CA CYS A 210 2.01 2.09 -0.27
C CYS A 210 2.98 2.48 0.85
N HIS A 211 3.42 1.51 1.65
CA HIS A 211 4.19 1.79 2.85
C HIS A 211 5.68 2.01 2.62
N THR A 212 6.21 1.72 1.42
CA THR A 212 7.64 1.95 1.13
C THR A 212 7.80 3.12 0.15
N PRO A 213 8.44 4.24 0.57
CA PRO A 213 8.58 5.42 -0.27
C PRO A 213 9.31 5.15 -1.58
N THR A 214 8.65 5.43 -2.70
CA THR A 214 9.19 5.20 -4.05
C THR A 214 10.08 6.34 -4.57
N ARG A 215 10.13 7.48 -3.86
CA ARG A 215 11.02 8.63 -4.15
C ARG A 215 12.52 8.29 -4.15
N ASP A 216 12.88 7.12 -3.63
CA ASP A 216 14.24 6.62 -3.54
C ASP A 216 14.60 5.60 -4.65
N PHE A 217 13.71 5.35 -5.62
CA PHE A 217 14.09 4.59 -6.82
C PHE A 217 15.12 5.38 -7.63
N PRO A 218 16.20 4.74 -8.13
CA PRO A 218 17.16 5.40 -8.98
C PRO A 218 16.48 5.98 -10.21
N SER A 219 16.61 7.29 -10.43
CA SER A 219 16.46 7.87 -11.76
C SER A 219 17.58 7.30 -12.64
N SER A 220 17.29 7.05 -13.91
CA SER A 220 18.19 6.46 -14.93
C SER A 220 19.50 7.24 -15.18
N SER A 221 19.81 8.27 -14.40
CA SER A 221 21.10 8.94 -14.36
C SER A 221 22.17 8.13 -13.60
N GLY A 222 22.59 7.01 -14.18
CA GLY A 222 24.01 6.59 -14.19
C GLY A 222 24.65 6.02 -12.91
N GLU A 223 24.02 6.03 -11.73
CA GLU A 223 24.59 5.36 -10.55
C GLU A 223 23.96 3.98 -10.31
N LYS A 224 24.65 2.93 -10.79
CA LYS A 224 24.33 1.51 -10.56
C LYS A 224 24.59 1.07 -9.11
N LYS A 225 24.04 1.78 -8.13
CA LYS A 225 23.71 1.19 -6.83
C LYS A 225 22.25 1.52 -6.60
N ALA A 226 21.39 0.53 -6.84
CA ALA A 226 20.03 0.58 -6.33
C ALA A 226 20.14 0.93 -4.84
N LYS A 227 19.70 2.14 -4.46
CA LYS A 227 19.63 2.52 -3.05
C LYS A 227 18.71 1.50 -2.41
N THR A 228 19.25 0.66 -1.53
CA THR A 228 18.46 -0.41 -0.91
C THR A 228 17.39 0.27 -0.05
N VAL A 229 16.14 0.16 -0.47
CA VAL A 229 15.01 0.70 0.27
C VAL A 229 14.53 -0.37 1.24
N HIS A 230 14.64 -0.10 2.53
CA HIS A 230 14.20 -0.99 3.61
C HIS A 230 13.51 -0.11 4.66
N THR A 231 12.35 0.44 4.28
CA THR A 231 11.56 1.33 5.14
C THR A 231 10.06 1.11 4.92
N LEU A 232 9.30 1.12 6.01
CA LEU A 232 7.85 1.18 6.07
C LEU A 232 7.42 2.47 6.78
N THR A 233 6.47 3.18 6.23
CA THR A 233 5.93 4.42 6.79
C THR A 233 4.41 4.52 6.61
N THR A 234 3.77 5.27 7.50
CA THR A 234 2.38 5.72 7.39
C THR A 234 2.26 7.11 6.76
N GLU A 235 3.39 7.77 6.47
CA GLU A 235 3.47 9.05 5.76
C GLU A 235 3.45 8.83 4.25
N ILE A 236 2.27 8.51 3.70
CA ILE A 236 2.11 8.12 2.30
C ILE A 236 1.78 9.36 1.46
N ALA A 237 2.77 9.91 0.78
CA ALA A 237 2.58 11.02 -0.14
C ALA A 237 1.81 10.59 -1.41
N TYR A 238 1.14 11.53 -2.08
CA TYR A 238 0.39 11.27 -3.32
C TYR A 238 1.24 10.62 -4.44
N THR A 239 2.55 10.88 -4.46
CA THR A 239 3.46 10.29 -5.44
C THR A 239 3.48 8.76 -5.36
N GLN A 240 3.19 8.21 -4.19
CA GLN A 240 3.06 6.78 -3.99
C GLN A 240 1.82 6.22 -4.70
N CYS A 241 0.68 6.90 -4.59
CA CYS A 241 -0.54 6.56 -5.32
C CYS A 241 -0.30 6.68 -6.83
N ASN A 242 0.46 7.70 -7.24
CA ASN A 242 0.88 7.90 -8.63
C ASN A 242 1.87 6.83 -9.14
N ALA A 243 2.29 5.86 -8.32
CA ALA A 243 2.99 4.68 -8.81
C ALA A 243 2.11 3.81 -9.73
N CYS A 244 0.79 3.89 -9.54
CA CYS A 244 -0.20 3.20 -10.37
C CYS A 244 -1.20 4.18 -10.98
N HIS A 245 -1.70 5.12 -10.16
CA HIS A 245 -2.62 6.14 -10.61
C HIS A 245 -1.87 7.18 -11.46
N ASN A 246 -2.60 7.83 -12.36
CA ASN A 246 -2.04 8.91 -13.18
C ASN A 246 -0.88 8.50 -14.13
N ARG A 247 -0.77 7.21 -14.47
CA ARG A 247 0.24 6.67 -15.39
C ARG A 247 -0.16 6.70 -16.87
N GLY A 248 -1.41 7.02 -17.16
CA GLY A 248 -2.00 6.92 -18.49
C GLY A 248 -3.52 6.74 -18.42
N ASN A 249 -4.15 6.54 -19.57
CA ASN A 249 -5.58 6.24 -19.70
C ASN A 249 -5.79 4.90 -20.37
N TYR A 250 -6.92 4.28 -20.08
CA TYR A 250 -7.40 3.13 -20.84
C TYR A 250 -8.24 3.60 -22.03
N ASP A 251 -7.95 3.09 -23.23
CA ASP A 251 -8.85 3.18 -24.38
C ASP A 251 -9.69 1.91 -24.46
N LEU A 252 -10.92 2.00 -23.93
CA LEU A 252 -11.87 0.88 -23.89
C LEU A 252 -12.43 0.49 -25.27
N ARG A 253 -12.10 1.21 -26.36
CA ARG A 253 -12.48 0.76 -27.72
C ARG A 253 -11.45 -0.20 -28.30
N THR A 254 -10.18 0.01 -27.96
CA THR A 254 -9.06 -0.77 -28.46
C THR A 254 -8.48 -1.72 -27.41
N MET A 255 -8.99 -1.68 -26.16
CA MET A 255 -8.46 -2.43 -25.02
C MET A 255 -6.96 -2.19 -24.82
N THR A 256 -6.53 -0.93 -24.97
CA THR A 256 -5.13 -0.53 -24.80
C THR A 256 -4.96 0.42 -23.62
N PHE A 257 -3.76 0.41 -23.04
CA PHE A 257 -3.33 1.43 -22.09
C PHE A 257 -2.46 2.45 -22.81
N VAL A 258 -2.90 3.71 -22.83
CA VAL A 258 -2.20 4.85 -23.41
C VAL A 258 -1.41 5.53 -22.29
N PRO A 259 -0.08 5.37 -22.23
CA PRO A 259 0.73 5.95 -21.17
C PRO A 259 0.69 7.47 -21.20
N ARG A 260 0.91 8.06 -20.03
CA ARG A 260 1.18 9.48 -19.89
C ARG A 260 2.55 9.80 -20.49
N GLU A 261 2.63 10.85 -21.32
CA GLU A 261 3.88 11.24 -22.00
C GLU A 261 4.55 12.48 -21.39
N ASP A 262 3.81 13.30 -20.64
CA ASP A 262 4.35 14.48 -20.00
C ASP A 262 5.11 14.18 -18.71
N VAL A 263 6.09 15.03 -18.40
CA VAL A 263 6.87 15.01 -17.17
C VAL A 263 6.49 16.25 -16.36
N PRO A 264 5.46 16.17 -15.51
CA PRO A 264 4.97 17.34 -14.78
C PRO A 264 6.03 17.82 -13.79
N THR A 265 6.28 19.13 -13.77
CA THR A 265 7.26 19.77 -12.88
C THR A 265 6.64 20.39 -11.64
N ASP A 266 5.31 20.38 -11.54
CA ASP A 266 4.54 20.88 -10.41
C ASP A 266 3.51 19.85 -9.94
N ARG A 267 3.00 20.07 -8.72
CA ARG A 267 2.05 19.16 -8.09
C ARG A 267 0.74 19.07 -8.85
N ILE A 268 0.15 20.17 -9.31
CA ILE A 268 -1.20 20.14 -9.91
C ILE A 268 -1.22 19.31 -11.20
N HIS A 269 -0.20 19.42 -12.05
CA HIS A 269 -0.06 18.58 -13.22
C HIS A 269 0.38 17.16 -12.85
N ASN A 270 1.15 16.97 -11.78
CA ASN A 270 1.54 15.62 -11.34
C ASN A 270 0.42 14.87 -10.60
N TYR A 271 -0.56 15.56 -10.01
CA TYR A 271 -1.54 14.94 -9.12
C TYR A 271 -2.64 14.20 -9.90
N TYR A 272 -3.17 14.80 -10.97
CA TYR A 272 -4.16 14.18 -11.86
C TYR A 272 -3.91 14.50 -13.33
N GLN A 273 -4.53 13.72 -14.20
CA GLN A 273 -4.62 14.06 -15.61
C GLN A 273 -5.60 15.21 -15.85
N PRO A 274 -5.40 16.05 -16.88
CA PRO A 274 -6.15 17.29 -17.10
C PRO A 274 -7.63 17.10 -17.49
N ILE A 275 -8.17 15.88 -17.48
CA ILE A 275 -9.54 15.56 -17.91
C ILE A 275 -10.62 15.77 -16.83
N ALA A 276 -10.23 15.97 -15.57
CA ALA A 276 -11.18 16.14 -14.47
C ALA A 276 -11.14 17.54 -13.87
N GLN A 277 -12.30 17.95 -13.34
CA GLN A 277 -12.50 19.18 -12.59
C GLN A 277 -12.18 18.91 -11.11
N PHE A 278 -11.36 19.76 -10.51
CA PHE A 278 -10.94 19.59 -9.12
C PHE A 278 -11.02 20.91 -8.37
N THR A 279 -11.15 20.79 -7.07
CA THR A 279 -11.04 21.85 -6.07
C THR A 279 -9.62 21.94 -5.52
N GLN A 280 -9.31 23.06 -4.85
CA GLN A 280 -7.96 23.26 -4.30
C GLN A 280 -7.55 22.15 -3.32
N CYS A 281 -8.44 21.71 -2.43
CA CYS A 281 -8.11 20.68 -1.44
C CYS A 281 -7.77 19.33 -2.09
N GLU A 282 -8.42 18.97 -3.19
CA GLU A 282 -8.21 17.66 -3.84
C GLU A 282 -6.79 17.46 -4.36
N TRP A 283 -6.08 18.53 -4.73
CA TRP A 283 -4.69 18.42 -5.20
C TRP A 283 -3.66 18.97 -4.21
N THR A 284 -4.05 19.75 -3.19
CA THR A 284 -3.11 20.20 -2.15
C THR A 284 -2.95 19.18 -1.03
N LEU A 285 -4.00 18.44 -0.70
CA LEU A 285 -3.94 17.30 0.21
C LEU A 285 -3.29 16.10 -0.47
N ASP A 286 -2.77 15.16 0.31
CA ASP A 286 -2.37 13.85 -0.19
C ASP A 286 -3.56 12.89 -0.20
N CYS A 287 -3.51 11.84 -1.03
CA CYS A 287 -4.65 10.95 -1.22
C CYS A 287 -5.16 10.34 0.10
N ILE A 288 -4.25 10.02 1.03
CA ILE A 288 -4.56 9.45 2.35
C ILE A 288 -5.23 10.45 3.32
N ASP A 289 -5.27 11.74 2.99
CA ASP A 289 -5.99 12.73 3.79
C ASP A 289 -7.50 12.58 3.61
N CYS A 290 -7.95 12.14 2.42
CA CYS A 290 -9.33 11.83 2.10
C CYS A 290 -9.62 10.33 2.16
N HIS A 291 -8.77 9.51 1.53
CA HIS A 291 -8.93 8.05 1.50
C HIS A 291 -8.39 7.43 2.78
N THR A 292 -9.31 6.96 3.61
CA THR A 292 -9.02 6.45 4.93
C THR A 292 -8.40 5.05 4.91
N ARG A 293 -8.15 4.46 6.10
CA ARG A 293 -7.55 3.11 6.16
C ARG A 293 -8.53 2.06 5.69
N GLU A 294 -9.84 2.27 5.82
CA GLU A 294 -10.84 1.35 5.32
C GLU A 294 -11.17 1.62 3.86
N GLU A 295 -11.24 2.88 3.40
CA GLU A 295 -11.50 3.16 1.98
C GLU A 295 -10.32 2.75 1.07
N ALA A 296 -9.07 3.00 1.50
CA ALA A 296 -7.89 2.68 0.69
C ALA A 296 -7.49 1.21 0.79
N MET A 297 -7.38 0.65 2.00
CA MET A 297 -6.95 -0.74 2.18
C MET A 297 -8.10 -1.75 2.13
N GLY A 298 -9.36 -1.33 2.03
CA GLY A 298 -10.52 -2.20 2.17
C GLY A 298 -11.09 -2.20 3.59
N ASP A 299 -12.37 -2.53 3.68
CA ASP A 299 -13.16 -2.69 4.90
C ASP A 299 -13.26 -4.15 5.33
N GLY A 300 -12.77 -5.08 4.51
CA GLY A 300 -12.84 -6.52 4.75
C GLY A 300 -13.73 -7.23 3.75
N ASP A 301 -14.61 -6.49 3.08
CA ASP A 301 -15.59 -7.04 2.16
C ASP A 301 -15.16 -6.91 0.69
N ILE A 302 -15.68 -7.80 -0.14
CA ILE A 302 -15.51 -7.69 -1.60
C ILE A 302 -16.56 -6.72 -2.16
N HIS A 303 -16.09 -5.74 -2.93
CA HIS A 303 -16.93 -4.74 -3.60
C HIS A 303 -16.87 -4.86 -5.11
N GLY A 304 -18.02 -4.72 -5.79
CA GLY A 304 -18.13 -4.83 -7.25
C GLY A 304 -17.66 -3.59 -8.01
N SER A 305 -17.55 -2.44 -7.35
CA SER A 305 -17.10 -1.20 -7.96
C SER A 305 -16.42 -0.28 -6.95
N GLN A 306 -15.67 0.72 -7.46
CA GLN A 306 -15.12 1.79 -6.63
C GLN A 306 -16.23 2.62 -5.96
N ALA A 307 -17.39 2.77 -6.62
CA ALA A 307 -18.50 3.56 -6.10
C ALA A 307 -19.13 2.94 -4.85
N ASP A 308 -19.10 1.61 -4.73
CA ASP A 308 -19.60 0.89 -3.55
C ASP A 308 -18.68 1.09 -2.34
N MET A 309 -17.38 1.26 -2.60
CA MET A 309 -16.36 1.47 -1.58
C MET A 309 -16.25 2.94 -1.14
N GLN A 310 -16.59 3.89 -2.01
CA GLN A 310 -16.36 5.31 -1.76
C GLN A 310 -17.41 5.88 -0.79
N TYR A 311 -16.96 6.42 0.34
CA TYR A 311 -17.82 7.10 1.31
C TYR A 311 -17.29 8.44 1.81
N VAL A 312 -16.01 8.76 1.59
CA VAL A 312 -15.51 10.10 1.91
C VAL A 312 -15.91 11.08 0.80
N GLN A 313 -16.59 12.14 1.22
CA GLN A 313 -17.11 13.18 0.34
C GLN A 313 -16.87 14.57 0.95
N CYS A 314 -17.12 15.64 0.19
CA CYS A 314 -17.00 17.00 0.69
C CYS A 314 -17.82 17.21 1.99
N LYS A 315 -19.01 16.60 2.08
CA LYS A 315 -19.88 16.66 3.27
C LYS A 315 -19.27 15.99 4.51
N THR A 316 -18.36 15.03 4.35
CA THR A 316 -17.70 14.36 5.47
C THR A 316 -16.92 15.37 6.30
N CYS A 317 -16.23 16.30 5.63
CA CYS A 317 -15.46 17.34 6.29
C CYS A 317 -16.29 18.61 6.50
N HIS A 318 -17.14 19.00 5.55
CA HIS A 318 -17.81 20.30 5.58
C HIS A 318 -19.27 20.27 6.04
N GLY A 319 -19.89 19.08 6.14
CA GLY A 319 -21.32 18.95 6.38
C GLY A 319 -22.14 19.39 5.17
N THR A 320 -23.38 19.80 5.43
CA THR A 320 -24.30 20.37 4.45
C THR A 320 -24.79 21.74 4.93
N ILE A 321 -25.67 22.39 4.17
CA ILE A 321 -26.32 23.63 4.64
C ILE A 321 -27.27 23.40 5.84
N THR A 322 -27.67 22.15 6.10
CA THR A 322 -28.62 21.77 7.17
C THR A 322 -28.02 20.89 8.25
N GLU A 323 -26.81 20.36 8.08
CA GLU A 323 -26.18 19.44 9.03
C GLU A 323 -24.67 19.72 9.13
N LEU A 324 -24.14 19.70 10.36
CA LEU A 324 -22.69 19.79 10.59
C LEU A 324 -22.00 18.47 10.24
N PRO A 325 -20.67 18.47 10.01
CA PRO A 325 -19.90 17.23 9.91
C PRO A 325 -20.15 16.31 11.10
N LYS A 326 -20.17 15.00 10.86
CA LYS A 326 -20.20 14.02 11.95
C LYS A 326 -18.93 14.13 12.77
N THR A 327 -19.08 14.21 14.09
CA THR A 327 -17.96 14.34 15.01
C THR A 327 -18.10 13.38 16.18
N LYS A 328 -16.96 13.08 16.81
CA LYS A 328 -16.87 12.28 18.02
C LYS A 328 -15.92 12.95 19.00
N THR A 329 -16.36 13.10 20.25
CA THR A 329 -15.47 13.49 21.35
C THR A 329 -14.74 12.27 21.88
N LEU A 330 -13.42 12.35 21.93
CA LEU A 330 -12.54 11.30 22.42
C LEU A 330 -12.64 11.19 23.94
N THR A 331 -13.42 10.23 24.41
CA THR A 331 -13.66 9.98 25.84
C THR A 331 -13.07 8.67 26.34
N ASP A 332 -12.78 7.75 25.41
CA ASP A 332 -12.15 6.47 25.68
C ASP A 332 -10.64 6.57 25.41
N PRO A 333 -9.76 6.34 26.41
CA PRO A 333 -8.31 6.35 26.20
C PRO A 333 -7.81 5.25 25.25
N ASP A 334 -8.59 4.19 25.03
CA ASP A 334 -8.25 3.08 24.13
C ASP A 334 -8.78 3.29 22.70
N ASP A 335 -9.34 4.46 22.39
CA ASP A 335 -9.83 4.79 21.05
C ASP A 335 -8.73 4.66 19.98
N ILE A 336 -9.07 4.06 18.85
CA ILE A 336 -8.15 3.85 17.72
C ILE A 336 -7.56 5.16 17.19
N ALA A 337 -8.23 6.30 17.34
CA ALA A 337 -7.70 7.61 16.98
C ALA A 337 -6.38 7.92 17.70
N PHE A 338 -6.26 7.55 18.99
CA PHE A 338 -5.00 7.73 19.74
C PHE A 338 -3.90 6.82 19.22
N ARG A 339 -4.23 5.57 18.86
CA ARG A 339 -3.25 4.66 18.24
C ARG A 339 -2.77 5.20 16.89
N MET A 340 -3.67 5.75 16.08
CA MET A 340 -3.31 6.32 14.77
C MET A 340 -2.43 7.57 14.92
N ALA A 341 -2.77 8.47 15.84
CA ALA A 341 -1.93 9.63 16.15
C ALA A 341 -0.57 9.24 16.75
N LEU A 342 -0.49 8.12 17.48
CA LEU A 342 0.79 7.59 17.95
C LEU A 342 1.66 7.06 16.79
N LEU A 343 1.05 6.33 15.84
CA LEU A 343 1.74 5.77 14.69
C LEU A 343 2.16 6.84 13.67
N ASN A 344 1.40 7.92 13.57
CA ASN A 344 1.68 9.06 12.71
C ASN A 344 1.43 10.39 13.48
N PRO A 345 2.46 10.95 14.14
CA PRO A 345 2.30 12.03 15.11
C PRO A 345 2.22 13.43 14.49
N VAL A 346 1.39 13.63 13.46
CA VAL A 346 1.13 14.96 12.87
C VAL A 346 0.19 15.82 13.73
N ILE A 347 -0.51 15.21 14.68
CA ILE A 347 -1.40 15.89 15.63
C ILE A 347 -1.23 15.29 17.03
N ASP A 348 -1.27 16.15 18.05
CA ASP A 348 -1.31 15.75 19.45
C ASP A 348 -2.77 15.71 19.95
N LEU A 349 -3.39 14.54 19.90
CA LEU A 349 -4.76 14.30 20.37
C LEU A 349 -4.80 14.10 21.88
N LYS A 350 -5.80 14.67 22.54
CA LYS A 350 -6.08 14.52 23.99
C LYS A 350 -7.49 14.01 24.24
N LEU A 351 -7.70 13.42 25.41
CA LEU A 351 -9.04 13.16 25.92
C LEU A 351 -9.82 14.47 26.01
N GLY A 352 -11.06 14.46 25.51
CA GLY A 352 -11.92 15.64 25.37
C GLY A 352 -11.81 16.34 24.02
N ASP A 353 -10.80 16.04 23.19
CA ASP A 353 -10.77 16.55 21.82
C ASP A 353 -11.95 16.00 21.02
N THR A 354 -12.48 16.81 20.11
CA THR A 354 -13.56 16.40 19.21
C THR A 354 -13.02 16.33 17.78
N ILE A 355 -13.11 15.16 17.16
CA ILE A 355 -12.59 14.89 15.81
C ILE A 355 -13.73 14.62 14.83
N ILE A 356 -13.46 14.76 13.53
CA ILE A 356 -14.38 14.32 12.49
C ILE A 356 -14.37 12.79 12.40
N VAL A 357 -15.55 12.21 12.18
CA VAL A 357 -15.73 10.80 11.85
C VAL A 357 -16.47 10.67 10.54
N THR A 358 -16.16 9.62 9.78
CA THR A 358 -16.86 9.34 8.52
C THR A 358 -18.29 8.87 8.79
N GLU A 359 -19.08 8.74 7.73
CA GLU A 359 -20.44 8.18 7.81
C GLU A 359 -20.46 6.74 8.35
N GLN A 360 -19.36 5.99 8.14
CA GLN A 360 -19.14 4.63 8.65
C GLN A 360 -18.58 4.61 10.09
N GLY A 361 -18.31 5.77 10.69
CA GLY A 361 -17.78 5.89 12.05
C GLY A 361 -16.26 5.80 12.15
N GLU A 362 -15.55 5.76 11.03
CA GLU A 362 -14.09 5.76 11.03
C GLU A 362 -13.54 7.13 11.41
N PRO A 363 -12.54 7.22 12.31
CA PRO A 363 -12.02 8.51 12.74
C PRO A 363 -11.06 9.11 11.71
N LEU A 364 -11.35 10.34 11.26
CA LEU A 364 -10.38 11.23 10.64
C LEU A 364 -9.51 11.85 11.74
N TRP A 365 -8.70 11.02 12.39
CA TRP A 365 -7.91 11.34 13.57
C TRP A 365 -7.01 12.58 13.41
N ASN A 366 -6.60 12.90 12.18
CA ASN A 366 -5.81 14.07 11.84
C ASN A 366 -6.64 15.36 11.71
N THR A 367 -7.94 15.32 12.03
CA THR A 367 -8.89 16.43 11.84
C THR A 367 -9.70 16.69 13.11
N ARG A 368 -9.47 17.82 13.78
CA ARG A 368 -10.18 18.19 15.01
C ARG A 368 -10.97 19.49 14.90
N MET A 369 -12.03 19.58 15.68
CA MET A 369 -12.85 20.77 15.87
C MET A 369 -12.17 21.74 16.83
N LEU A 370 -12.22 23.02 16.50
CA LEU A 370 -11.70 24.13 17.30
C LEU A 370 -12.81 24.76 18.16
N PRO A 371 -12.46 25.53 19.21
CA PRO A 371 -13.46 26.15 20.10
C PRO A 371 -14.43 27.12 19.43
N ASP A 372 -14.07 27.65 18.25
CA ASP A 372 -14.89 28.57 17.45
C ASP A 372 -15.85 27.84 16.47
N GLY A 373 -15.83 26.51 16.47
CA GLY A 373 -16.64 25.67 15.57
C GLY A 373 -16.02 25.44 14.18
N ASN A 374 -14.83 26.00 13.91
CA ASN A 374 -14.05 25.65 12.73
C ASN A 374 -13.30 24.33 12.96
N PHE A 375 -12.64 23.84 11.92
CA PHE A 375 -11.86 22.61 11.96
C PHE A 375 -10.44 22.87 11.48
N GLU A 376 -9.54 22.05 12.00
CA GLU A 376 -8.18 21.94 11.48
C GLU A 376 -7.86 20.51 11.09
N LEU A 377 -7.20 20.36 9.95
CA LEU A 377 -6.68 19.11 9.43
C LEU A 377 -5.16 19.22 9.32
N PHE A 378 -4.45 18.17 9.70
CA PHE A 378 -3.01 18.04 9.45
C PHE A 378 -2.77 16.99 8.37
N GLY A 379 -2.11 17.37 7.27
CA GLY A 379 -1.79 16.44 6.19
C GLY A 379 -0.96 15.26 6.71
N LYS A 380 -1.41 14.03 6.51
CA LYS A 380 -0.81 12.83 7.11
C LYS A 380 0.61 12.52 6.61
N ALA A 381 0.97 13.00 5.42
CA ALA A 381 2.32 12.85 4.88
C ALA A 381 3.18 14.12 5.01
N THR A 382 2.57 15.30 5.14
CA THR A 382 3.28 16.59 5.11
C THR A 382 3.34 17.30 6.46
N GLY A 383 2.46 16.94 7.40
CA GLY A 383 2.22 17.70 8.63
C GLY A 383 1.64 19.09 8.39
N GLN A 384 1.28 19.45 7.14
CA GLN A 384 0.77 20.76 6.82
C GLN A 384 -0.60 20.97 7.49
N ARG A 385 -0.76 22.10 8.18
CA ARG A 385 -2.02 22.49 8.81
C ARG A 385 -2.94 23.18 7.82
N PHE A 386 -4.17 22.72 7.73
CA PHE A 386 -5.25 23.28 6.92
C PHE A 386 -6.40 23.69 7.85
N LEU A 387 -6.91 24.92 7.68
CA LEU A 387 -8.09 25.40 8.39
C LEU A 387 -9.28 25.42 7.44
N PHE A 388 -10.42 24.93 7.90
CA PHE A 388 -11.65 24.99 7.14
C PHE A 388 -12.86 25.17 8.04
N ARG A 389 -13.98 25.53 7.43
CA ARG A 389 -15.25 25.80 8.09
C ARG A 389 -16.35 24.89 7.54
N PRO A 390 -17.39 24.59 8.34
CA PRO A 390 -18.56 23.91 7.83
C PRO A 390 -19.32 24.77 6.80
N VAL A 391 -20.11 24.10 5.96
CA VAL A 391 -20.99 24.74 4.98
C VAL A 391 -22.23 25.36 5.63
N MET A 392 -22.69 24.80 6.76
CA MET A 392 -23.81 25.35 7.52
C MET A 392 -23.55 26.81 7.88
N GLY A 393 -24.53 27.68 7.59
CA GLY A 393 -24.43 29.12 7.85
C GLY A 393 -23.65 29.91 6.79
N THR A 394 -23.22 29.29 5.70
CA THR A 394 -22.65 29.98 4.53
C THR A 394 -23.74 30.35 3.51
N SER A 395 -23.36 31.06 2.44
CA SER A 395 -24.24 31.37 1.30
C SER A 395 -24.30 30.24 0.25
N CYS A 396 -23.92 29.02 0.61
CA CYS A 396 -23.96 27.88 -0.32
C CYS A 396 -25.42 27.56 -0.68
N GLU A 397 -25.69 27.38 -1.97
CA GLU A 397 -27.01 27.02 -2.51
C GLU A 397 -27.10 25.52 -2.86
N GLN A 398 -26.24 24.68 -2.28
CA GLN A 398 -26.28 23.24 -2.46
C GLN A 398 -27.65 22.70 -2.05
N LYS A 399 -28.18 21.76 -2.84
CA LYS A 399 -29.35 20.98 -2.44
C LYS A 399 -28.93 19.78 -1.57
N PRO A 400 -29.36 19.70 -0.29
CA PRO A 400 -28.91 18.67 0.64
C PRO A 400 -29.27 17.23 0.27
N ASP A 401 -30.31 17.04 -0.55
CA ASP A 401 -30.79 15.75 -1.04
C ASP A 401 -29.99 15.22 -2.24
N GLU A 402 -29.35 16.12 -3.00
CA GLU A 402 -28.54 15.72 -4.16
C GLU A 402 -27.07 15.42 -3.80
N GLN A 403 -26.51 16.16 -2.82
CA GLN A 403 -25.13 16.00 -2.30
C GLN A 403 -24.01 15.90 -3.36
N ALA A 404 -24.24 16.43 -4.55
CA ALA A 404 -23.31 16.30 -5.66
C ALA A 404 -22.11 17.27 -5.54
N SER A 405 -20.92 16.78 -5.88
CA SER A 405 -19.68 17.58 -5.88
C SER A 405 -19.75 18.82 -6.78
N ARG A 406 -20.56 18.77 -7.84
CA ARG A 406 -20.79 19.90 -8.76
C ARG A 406 -21.15 21.20 -8.03
N TYR A 407 -21.93 21.12 -6.94
CA TYR A 407 -22.31 22.31 -6.15
C TYR A 407 -21.11 22.97 -5.48
N CYS A 408 -20.16 22.17 -5.00
CA CYS A 408 -18.93 22.66 -4.42
C CYS A 408 -18.02 23.24 -5.52
N HIS A 409 -17.98 22.59 -6.68
CA HIS A 409 -17.14 23.03 -7.81
C HIS A 409 -17.52 24.41 -8.35
N GLU A 410 -18.79 24.81 -8.30
CA GLU A 410 -19.22 26.16 -8.72
C GLU A 410 -18.42 27.30 -8.04
N CYS A 411 -17.96 27.10 -6.80
CA CYS A 411 -17.22 28.10 -6.03
C CYS A 411 -15.77 27.70 -5.72
N HIS A 412 -15.45 26.41 -5.78
CA HIS A 412 -14.15 25.88 -5.35
C HIS A 412 -13.32 25.27 -6.48
N ALA A 413 -13.84 25.18 -7.70
CA ALA A 413 -13.08 24.68 -8.83
C ALA A 413 -11.82 25.53 -9.07
N VAL A 414 -10.72 24.86 -9.36
CA VAL A 414 -9.48 25.51 -9.76
C VAL A 414 -9.63 25.97 -11.21
N GLU A 415 -9.52 27.28 -11.45
CA GLU A 415 -9.36 27.81 -12.80
C GLU A 415 -8.01 27.35 -13.36
N ARG A 416 -8.03 26.78 -14.57
CA ARG A 416 -6.85 26.26 -15.27
C ARG A 416 -6.51 27.12 -16.47
#